data_AF-A0A2V9B2A1-F1
#
_entry.id   AF-A0A2V9B2A1-F1
#
_cell.length_a   1.000
_cell.length_b   1.000
_cell.length_c   1.000
_cell.angle_alpha   90.00
_cell.angle_beta   90.00
_cell.angle_gamma   90.00
#
_symmetry.space_group_name_H-M   'P 1'
#
loop_
_entity.id
_entity.type
_entity.pdbx_description
1 polymer ?
#
loop_
_entity_poly.entity_id
_entity_poly.type
_entity_poly.pdbx_seq_one_letter_code
_entity_poly.pdbx_strand_id
1 'polypeptide(L)'
;MAIWRAGFGGRAMKLPTSRGLRSALVFSFGLCVACLPAAAQFPPAPGTGPGLAETIEAIESARVTTRILYVTAHPDDESAEVLTYLARGLHADVALLSLTRGEGGQNALGPEQAPQFGLIRTQELLAATRGYGAKLFFTHAPDFGYSKTPEETMKVWGNQVLDDMVRVMRTYRPHIVINNWGDAHAGHGHHQAAGLLTPKAVQMAADEKAFPAQLREGLAVWGGGKRTVLILGLERGREKPS
;
A
#
# COMPACT_ATOMS: atom_id res chain seq x y z
N MET A 1 -59.73 58.39 36.15
CA MET A 1 -61.06 58.11 36.74
C MET A 1 -61.72 57.02 35.90
N ALA A 2 -61.71 55.78 36.39
CA ALA A 2 -62.64 54.68 36.07
C ALA A 2 -62.09 53.40 36.72
N ILE A 3 -62.71 53.01 37.83
CA ILE A 3 -62.55 51.74 38.54
C ILE A 3 -63.46 50.71 37.85
N TRP A 4 -63.11 49.41 37.85
CA TRP A 4 -63.96 48.19 37.87
C TRP A 4 -63.09 47.00 37.43
N ARG A 5 -63.23 45.74 37.87
CA ARG A 5 -63.87 45.04 39.00
C ARG A 5 -63.22 43.64 39.03
N ALA A 6 -63.14 43.01 40.20
CA ALA A 6 -62.64 41.64 40.35
C ALA A 6 -63.63 40.56 39.86
N GLY A 7 -63.10 39.41 39.46
CA GLY A 7 -63.85 38.17 39.23
C GLY A 7 -62.94 36.94 39.32
N PHE A 8 -63.17 36.08 40.33
CA PHE A 8 -62.55 34.77 40.50
C PHE A 8 -63.21 33.74 39.57
N GLY A 9 -62.42 32.79 39.05
CA GLY A 9 -62.93 31.62 38.32
C GLY A 9 -61.87 30.51 38.25
N GLY A 10 -62.08 29.44 39.04
CA GLY A 10 -61.16 28.29 39.13
C GLY A 10 -61.11 27.46 37.85
N ARG A 11 -59.96 26.82 37.60
CA ARG A 11 -59.79 25.79 36.56
C ARG A 11 -59.40 24.47 37.20
N ALA A 12 -60.24 23.46 36.96
CA ALA A 12 -60.01 22.08 37.33
C ALA A 12 -58.80 21.49 36.58
N MET A 13 -57.97 20.76 37.32
CA MET A 13 -56.83 20.01 36.81
C MET A 13 -57.31 18.71 36.15
N LYS A 14 -57.06 18.54 34.84
CA LYS A 14 -57.27 17.27 34.14
C LYS A 14 -55.96 16.47 34.14
N LEU A 15 -55.98 15.28 34.72
CA LEU A 15 -54.87 14.31 34.63
C LEU A 15 -54.84 13.69 33.22
N PRO A 16 -53.65 13.52 32.62
CA PRO A 16 -53.50 12.96 31.29
C PRO A 16 -53.73 11.43 31.28
N THR A 17 -54.48 10.97 30.28
CA THR A 17 -54.84 9.58 30.03
C THR A 17 -53.65 8.73 29.52
N SER A 18 -53.63 7.48 29.96
CA SER A 18 -52.57 6.44 29.92
C SER A 18 -52.08 5.91 28.55
N ARG A 19 -52.22 6.67 27.45
CA ARG A 19 -51.79 6.21 26.12
C ARG A 19 -50.29 6.42 25.81
N GLY A 20 -49.56 7.18 26.61
CA GLY A 20 -48.13 7.47 26.36
C GLY A 20 -47.12 6.41 26.82
N LEU A 21 -47.54 5.42 27.61
CA LEU A 21 -46.58 4.54 28.30
C LEU A 21 -46.13 3.31 27.48
N ARG A 22 -46.80 2.98 26.38
CA ARG A 22 -46.45 1.80 25.55
C ARG A 22 -45.39 2.10 24.48
N SER A 23 -45.21 3.35 24.07
CA SER A 23 -44.19 3.72 23.06
C SER A 23 -42.80 3.96 23.66
N ALA A 24 -42.70 4.19 24.97
CA ALA A 24 -41.41 4.45 25.62
C ALA A 24 -40.56 3.18 25.83
N LEU A 25 -41.19 2.01 26.00
CA LEU A 25 -40.48 0.74 26.27
C LEU A 25 -39.83 0.12 25.03
N VAL A 26 -40.36 0.37 23.83
CA VAL A 26 -39.76 -0.14 22.58
C VAL A 26 -38.54 0.69 22.15
N PHE A 27 -38.49 1.97 22.50
CA PHE A 27 -37.36 2.85 22.19
C PHE A 27 -36.13 2.62 23.09
N SER A 28 -36.31 2.13 24.32
CA SER A 28 -35.18 1.83 25.21
C SER A 28 -34.45 0.52 24.89
N PHE A 29 -35.09 -0.43 24.18
CA PHE A 29 -34.41 -1.68 23.76
C PHE A 29 -33.63 -1.51 22.44
N GLY A 30 -34.08 -0.61 21.55
CA GLY A 30 -33.39 -0.32 20.28
C GLY A 30 -32.10 0.48 20.43
N LEU A 31 -31.94 1.24 21.53
CA LEU A 31 -30.77 2.10 21.73
C LEU A 31 -29.59 1.39 22.44
N CYS A 32 -29.82 0.26 23.10
CA CYS A 32 -28.75 -0.51 23.75
C CYS A 32 -28.00 -1.47 22.82
N VAL A 33 -28.51 -1.76 21.62
CA VAL A 33 -27.82 -2.63 20.64
C VAL A 33 -26.78 -1.85 19.81
N ALA A 34 -26.81 -0.52 19.82
CA ALA A 34 -25.90 0.32 19.03
C ALA A 34 -24.51 0.56 19.66
N CYS A 35 -24.22 -0.03 20.83
CA CYS A 35 -22.95 0.14 21.55
C CYS A 35 -22.19 -1.17 21.75
N LEU A 36 -22.43 -2.19 20.92
CA LEU A 36 -21.45 -3.26 20.79
C LEU A 36 -20.27 -2.69 20.00
N PRO A 37 -19.03 -2.71 20.54
CA PRO A 37 -17.88 -2.47 19.68
C PRO A 37 -17.99 -3.49 18.56
N ALA A 38 -18.05 -3.02 17.32
CA ALA A 38 -17.78 -3.87 16.17
C ALA A 38 -16.33 -4.37 16.33
N ALA A 39 -16.15 -5.43 17.11
CA ALA A 39 -14.94 -6.21 17.06
C ALA A 39 -14.84 -6.64 15.60
N ALA A 40 -13.78 -6.18 14.93
CA ALA A 40 -13.48 -6.64 13.58
C ALA A 40 -13.63 -8.17 13.58
N GLN A 41 -14.46 -8.70 12.67
CA GLN A 41 -14.78 -10.13 12.59
C GLN A 41 -13.55 -11.01 12.33
N PHE A 42 -12.39 -10.39 12.08
CA PHE A 42 -11.12 -11.05 11.96
C PHE A 42 -10.15 -10.40 12.96
N PRO A 43 -9.43 -11.19 13.78
CA PRO A 43 -8.28 -10.64 14.48
C PRO A 43 -7.35 -10.00 13.44
N PRO A 44 -6.67 -8.89 13.77
CA PRO A 44 -5.62 -8.37 12.91
C PRO A 44 -4.69 -9.54 12.57
N ALA A 45 -4.23 -9.61 11.32
CA ALA A 45 -3.23 -10.59 10.92
C ALA A 45 -2.07 -10.56 11.94
N PRO A 46 -1.48 -11.71 12.31
CA PRO A 46 -0.37 -11.74 13.27
C PRO A 46 0.66 -10.66 12.90
N GLY A 47 0.99 -9.77 13.84
CA GLY A 47 1.89 -8.65 13.54
C GLY A 47 1.22 -7.38 12.98
N THR A 48 -0.10 -7.21 13.14
CA THR A 48 -0.84 -6.03 12.63
C THR A 48 -1.83 -5.41 13.65
N GLY A 49 -1.80 -5.84 14.91
CA GLY A 49 -2.68 -5.34 16.00
C GLY A 49 -1.90 -4.78 17.20
N PRO A 50 -2.56 -4.07 18.14
CA PRO A 50 -1.91 -3.61 19.37
C PRO A 50 -1.77 -4.77 20.37
N GLY A 51 -0.73 -5.58 20.21
CA GLY A 51 -0.33 -6.64 21.14
C GLY A 51 1.09 -6.44 21.66
N LEU A 52 1.49 -7.27 22.64
CA LEU A 52 2.85 -7.23 23.21
C LEU A 52 3.91 -7.51 22.13
N ALA A 53 3.66 -8.50 21.27
CA ALA A 53 4.58 -8.86 20.19
C ALA A 53 4.77 -7.69 19.22
N GLU A 54 3.68 -7.05 18.79
CA GLU A 54 3.72 -5.91 17.87
C GLU A 54 4.36 -4.66 18.51
N THR A 55 4.17 -4.47 19.81
CA THR A 55 4.83 -3.40 20.55
C THR A 55 6.34 -3.61 20.60
N ILE A 56 6.79 -4.84 20.85
CA ILE A 56 8.22 -5.21 20.84
C ILE A 56 8.79 -5.00 19.44
N GLU A 57 8.12 -5.51 18.40
CA GLU A 57 8.54 -5.35 17.01
C GLU A 57 8.65 -3.86 16.64
N ALA A 58 7.69 -3.02 17.03
CA ALA A 58 7.73 -1.58 16.79
C ALA A 58 8.93 -0.90 17.50
N ILE A 59 9.26 -1.32 18.73
CA ILE A 59 10.44 -0.82 19.46
C ILE A 59 11.73 -1.26 18.77
N GLU A 60 11.81 -2.49 18.29
CA GLU A 60 12.97 -3.03 17.56
C GLU A 60 13.15 -2.32 16.22
N SER A 61 12.07 -2.13 15.44
CA SER A 61 12.07 -1.36 14.20
C SER A 61 12.45 0.10 14.38
N ALA A 62 12.07 0.74 15.50
CA ALA A 62 12.46 2.12 15.77
C ALA A 62 13.98 2.31 15.94
N ARG A 63 14.73 1.22 16.22
CA ARG A 63 16.19 1.24 16.37
C ARG A 63 16.93 1.01 15.05
N VAL A 64 16.25 0.53 14.02
CA VAL A 64 16.83 0.20 12.72
C VAL A 64 16.47 1.28 11.70
N THR A 65 17.49 1.88 11.09
CA THR A 65 17.30 2.93 10.08
C THR A 65 17.52 2.44 8.65
N THR A 66 17.87 1.16 8.47
CA THR A 66 18.07 0.58 7.13
C THR A 66 16.76 0.58 6.38
N ARG A 67 16.75 1.13 5.16
CA ARG A 67 15.59 1.23 4.29
C ARG A 67 15.86 0.41 3.04
N ILE A 68 14.97 -0.51 2.70
CA ILE A 68 15.18 -1.45 1.60
C ILE A 68 13.99 -1.33 0.63
N LEU A 69 14.29 -1.03 -0.63
CA LEU A 69 13.29 -1.03 -1.70
C LEU A 69 13.47 -2.28 -2.55
N TYR A 70 12.49 -3.17 -2.55
CA TYR A 70 12.45 -4.37 -3.39
C TYR A 70 11.65 -4.06 -4.66
N VAL A 71 12.23 -4.24 -5.85
CA VAL A 71 11.59 -3.87 -7.12
C VAL A 71 11.21 -5.13 -7.90
N THR A 72 9.93 -5.24 -8.27
CA THR A 72 9.37 -6.31 -9.13
C THR A 72 8.59 -5.74 -10.31
N ALA A 73 8.28 -6.57 -11.31
CA ALA A 73 7.46 -6.14 -12.45
C ALA A 73 5.97 -6.29 -12.15
N HIS A 74 5.57 -7.41 -11.53
CA HIS A 74 4.19 -7.76 -11.24
C HIS A 74 3.98 -8.02 -9.74
N PRO A 75 2.73 -7.97 -9.25
CA PRO A 75 2.35 -8.75 -8.07
C PRO A 75 2.70 -10.22 -8.31
N ASP A 76 3.07 -10.99 -7.27
CA ASP A 76 3.51 -12.41 -7.30
C ASP A 76 4.97 -12.69 -7.71
N ASP A 77 5.69 -11.70 -8.22
CA ASP A 77 7.12 -11.78 -8.49
C ASP A 77 7.97 -11.79 -7.19
N GLU A 78 7.42 -11.23 -6.10
CA GLU A 78 8.16 -11.01 -4.86
C GLU A 78 8.39 -12.30 -4.07
N SER A 79 9.50 -12.36 -3.31
CA SER A 79 9.66 -13.42 -2.31
C SER A 79 9.06 -12.97 -0.97
N ALA A 80 7.98 -13.63 -0.58
CA ALA A 80 7.31 -13.45 0.71
C ALA A 80 8.28 -13.65 1.88
N GLU A 81 9.13 -14.67 1.80
CA GLU A 81 10.08 -15.05 2.84
C GLU A 81 11.15 -13.99 3.03
N VAL A 82 11.73 -13.50 1.93
CA VAL A 82 12.75 -12.45 1.98
C VAL A 82 12.15 -11.16 2.53
N LEU A 83 10.99 -10.72 2.04
CA LEU A 83 10.34 -9.50 2.53
C LEU A 83 10.00 -9.61 4.02
N THR A 84 9.44 -10.74 4.44
CA THR A 84 9.07 -10.98 5.84
C THR A 84 10.31 -11.02 6.74
N TYR A 85 11.38 -11.68 6.31
CA TYR A 85 12.62 -11.74 7.08
C TYR A 85 13.28 -10.37 7.23
N LEU A 86 13.35 -9.59 6.14
CA LEU A 86 13.91 -8.24 6.18
C LEU A 86 13.10 -7.31 7.09
N ALA A 87 11.78 -7.33 6.97
CA ALA A 87 10.90 -6.42 7.69
C ALA A 87 10.67 -6.83 9.15
N ARG A 88 10.45 -8.11 9.43
CA ARG A 88 10.07 -8.60 10.77
C ARG A 88 11.21 -9.29 11.51
N GLY A 89 12.15 -9.90 10.79
CA GLY A 89 13.31 -10.58 11.38
C GLY A 89 14.50 -9.66 11.61
N LEU A 90 14.77 -8.74 10.67
CA LEU A 90 15.83 -7.74 10.78
C LEU A 90 15.31 -6.33 11.11
N HIS A 91 13.99 -6.18 11.22
CA HIS A 91 13.33 -4.92 11.57
C HIS A 91 13.65 -3.74 10.63
N ALA A 92 14.09 -4.02 9.40
CA ALA A 92 14.36 -2.98 8.42
C ALA A 92 13.05 -2.29 8.00
N ASP A 93 13.14 -1.01 7.63
CA ASP A 93 12.05 -0.37 6.90
C ASP A 93 12.07 -0.94 5.47
N VAL A 94 11.06 -1.72 5.09
CA VAL A 94 10.98 -2.37 3.77
C VAL A 94 9.81 -1.82 2.97
N ALA A 95 10.04 -1.58 1.68
CA ALA A 95 9.01 -1.30 0.70
C ALA A 95 9.16 -2.20 -0.52
N LEU A 96 8.03 -2.68 -1.05
CA LEU A 96 7.91 -3.31 -2.35
C LEU A 96 7.45 -2.26 -3.37
N LEU A 97 8.14 -2.17 -4.50
CA LEU A 97 7.71 -1.45 -5.69
C LEU A 97 7.39 -2.46 -6.78
N SER A 98 6.10 -2.65 -7.04
CA SER A 98 5.65 -3.40 -8.21
C SER A 98 5.43 -2.42 -9.37
N LEU A 99 6.06 -2.65 -10.52
CA LEU A 99 5.93 -1.71 -11.63
C LEU A 99 4.50 -1.65 -12.16
N THR A 100 3.85 -2.79 -12.32
CA THR A 100 2.46 -2.88 -12.82
C THR A 100 1.48 -3.29 -11.71
N ARG A 101 0.19 -3.31 -12.02
CA ARG A 101 -0.84 -3.91 -11.14
C ARG A 101 -1.17 -5.35 -11.54
N GLY A 102 -0.44 -5.93 -12.49
CA GLY A 102 -0.63 -7.31 -12.93
C GLY A 102 -1.90 -7.56 -13.74
N GLU A 103 -2.50 -6.51 -14.30
CA GLU A 103 -3.81 -6.55 -14.96
C GLU A 103 -3.84 -7.32 -16.29
N GLY A 104 -2.68 -7.56 -16.90
CA GLY A 104 -2.52 -8.34 -18.13
C GLY A 104 -2.34 -9.84 -17.88
N GLY A 105 -2.33 -10.27 -16.61
CA GLY A 105 -2.21 -11.66 -16.20
C GLY A 105 -3.46 -12.51 -16.47
N GLN A 106 -3.31 -13.83 -16.30
CA GLN A 106 -4.41 -14.78 -16.42
C GLN A 106 -5.22 -14.86 -15.13
N ASN A 107 -6.55 -14.73 -15.23
CA ASN A 107 -7.47 -14.93 -14.10
C ASN A 107 -8.10 -16.32 -14.19
N ALA A 108 -7.66 -17.25 -13.33
CA ALA A 108 -8.22 -18.60 -13.26
C ALA A 108 -9.46 -18.70 -12.36
N LEU A 109 -9.72 -17.70 -11.51
CA LEU A 109 -10.75 -17.75 -10.47
C LEU A 109 -12.06 -17.08 -10.89
N GLY A 110 -12.01 -16.16 -11.86
CA GLY A 110 -13.17 -15.36 -12.23
C GLY A 110 -13.11 -14.77 -13.64
N PRO A 111 -14.19 -14.10 -14.07
CA PRO A 111 -14.30 -13.51 -15.40
C PRO A 111 -13.62 -12.14 -15.50
N GLU A 112 -13.15 -11.54 -14.40
CA GLU A 112 -12.56 -10.20 -14.41
C GLU A 112 -11.26 -10.17 -15.22
N GLN A 113 -11.10 -9.15 -16.05
CA GLN A 113 -9.95 -8.97 -16.92
C GLN A 113 -9.45 -7.53 -16.87
N ALA A 114 -8.19 -7.34 -17.27
CA ALA A 114 -7.61 -6.02 -17.49
C ALA A 114 -7.84 -5.13 -16.23
N PRO A 115 -8.32 -3.86 -16.29
CA PRO A 115 -8.42 -3.03 -15.08
C PRO A 115 -9.16 -3.66 -13.89
N GLN A 116 -10.19 -4.49 -14.15
CA GLN A 116 -10.94 -5.17 -13.09
C GLN A 116 -10.05 -6.19 -12.36
N PHE A 117 -9.25 -6.93 -13.12
CA PHE A 117 -8.31 -7.88 -12.55
C PHE A 117 -7.15 -7.20 -11.83
N GLY A 118 -6.63 -6.09 -12.38
CA GLY A 118 -5.64 -5.25 -11.71
C GLY A 118 -6.10 -4.74 -10.35
N LEU A 119 -7.39 -4.41 -10.18
CA LEU A 119 -7.96 -4.04 -8.88
C LEU A 119 -7.90 -5.20 -7.88
N ILE A 120 -8.27 -6.42 -8.32
CA ILE A 120 -8.22 -7.63 -7.48
C ILE A 120 -6.78 -7.88 -7.05
N ARG A 121 -5.83 -7.97 -7.99
CA ARG A 121 -4.41 -8.23 -7.69
C ARG A 121 -3.76 -7.13 -6.85
N THR A 122 -4.21 -5.89 -6.99
CA THR A 122 -3.80 -4.80 -6.10
C THR A 122 -4.24 -5.07 -4.66
N GLN A 123 -5.48 -5.53 -4.44
CA GLN A 123 -5.97 -5.87 -3.10
C GLN A 123 -5.27 -7.10 -2.52
N GLU A 124 -4.99 -8.10 -3.36
CA GLU A 124 -4.21 -9.28 -2.98
C GLU A 124 -2.81 -8.88 -2.52
N LEU A 125 -2.08 -8.08 -3.31
CA LEU A 125 -0.74 -7.65 -2.95
C LEU A 125 -0.75 -6.72 -1.73
N LEU A 126 -1.73 -5.83 -1.60
CA LEU A 126 -1.91 -5.02 -0.38
C LEU A 126 -2.13 -5.89 0.86
N ALA A 127 -2.86 -7.00 0.74
CA ALA A 127 -3.04 -7.95 1.83
C ALA A 127 -1.75 -8.71 2.14
N ALA A 128 -1.04 -9.16 1.11
CA ALA A 128 0.23 -9.86 1.23
C ALA A 128 1.29 -8.99 1.90
N THR A 129 1.48 -7.73 1.47
CA THR A 129 2.50 -6.84 2.04
C THR A 129 2.21 -6.45 3.49
N ARG A 130 0.92 -6.40 3.91
CA ARG A 130 0.56 -6.29 5.34
C ARG A 130 1.08 -7.50 6.14
N GLY A 131 0.96 -8.70 5.58
CA GLY A 131 1.53 -9.91 6.16
C GLY A 131 3.06 -9.82 6.26
N TYR A 132 3.72 -9.43 5.16
CA TYR A 132 5.18 -9.30 5.11
C TYR A 132 5.73 -8.22 6.04
N GLY A 133 4.92 -7.21 6.41
CA GLY A 133 5.40 -6.02 7.13
C GLY A 133 6.04 -4.98 6.21
N ALA A 134 5.75 -5.02 4.90
CA ALA A 134 6.33 -4.12 3.90
C ALA A 134 5.32 -3.04 3.45
N LYS A 135 5.84 -1.85 3.11
CA LYS A 135 5.09 -0.83 2.39
C LYS A 135 4.94 -1.24 0.92
N LEU A 136 3.92 -0.75 0.24
CA LEU A 136 3.68 -1.05 -1.18
C LEU A 136 3.59 0.22 -2.00
N PHE A 137 4.32 0.25 -3.11
CA PHE A 137 4.26 1.27 -4.15
C PHE A 137 3.94 0.62 -5.49
N PHE A 138 3.27 1.38 -6.36
CA PHE A 138 3.05 1.05 -7.76
C PHE A 138 3.55 2.18 -8.64
N THR A 139 3.98 1.85 -9.86
CA THR A 139 4.08 2.85 -10.91
C THR A 139 2.77 2.96 -11.70
N HIS A 140 2.76 3.79 -12.72
CA HIS A 140 1.68 3.88 -13.70
C HIS A 140 1.89 2.94 -14.91
N ALA A 141 2.88 2.03 -14.86
CA ALA A 141 3.12 1.07 -15.94
C ALA A 141 1.87 0.18 -16.15
N PRO A 142 1.35 0.09 -17.39
CA PRO A 142 0.35 -0.90 -17.71
C PRO A 142 0.97 -2.29 -17.83
N ASP A 143 0.28 -3.30 -17.32
CA ASP A 143 0.51 -4.70 -17.71
C ASP A 143 -0.35 -5.02 -18.93
N PHE A 144 0.29 -5.08 -20.10
CA PHE A 144 -0.38 -5.38 -21.37
C PHE A 144 -0.26 -6.86 -21.77
N GLY A 145 0.06 -7.72 -20.80
CA GLY A 145 0.29 -9.15 -21.01
C GLY A 145 1.70 -9.45 -21.51
N TYR A 146 1.88 -10.64 -22.07
CA TYR A 146 3.22 -11.15 -22.39
C TYR A 146 3.93 -10.35 -23.51
N SER A 147 5.07 -9.77 -23.18
CA SER A 147 6.07 -9.25 -24.10
C SER A 147 7.29 -10.15 -24.16
N LYS A 148 7.99 -10.20 -25.30
CA LYS A 148 9.18 -11.05 -25.49
C LYS A 148 10.46 -10.32 -25.14
N THR A 149 10.50 -9.00 -25.36
CA THR A 149 11.73 -8.22 -25.18
C THR A 149 11.49 -6.98 -24.30
N PRO A 150 12.56 -6.48 -23.65
CA PRO A 150 12.47 -5.24 -22.89
C PRO A 150 12.22 -4.03 -23.81
N GLU A 151 12.63 -4.06 -25.07
CA GLU A 151 12.38 -2.97 -26.04
C GLU A 151 10.89 -2.83 -26.36
N GLU A 152 10.19 -3.96 -26.58
CA GLU A 152 8.73 -3.97 -26.75
C GLU A 152 8.04 -3.34 -25.53
N THR A 153 8.50 -3.73 -24.34
CA THR A 153 7.98 -3.21 -23.08
C THR A 153 8.24 -1.72 -22.90
N MET A 154 9.49 -1.29 -23.08
CA MET A 154 9.89 0.11 -22.94
C MET A 154 9.18 1.02 -23.96
N LYS A 155 8.80 0.49 -25.13
CA LYS A 155 7.99 1.23 -26.10
C LYS A 155 6.59 1.56 -25.56
N VAL A 156 5.99 0.66 -24.78
CA VAL A 156 4.67 0.86 -24.16
C VAL A 156 4.78 1.68 -22.88
N TRP A 157 5.69 1.31 -21.98
CA TRP A 157 5.90 1.98 -20.70
C TRP A 157 6.44 3.41 -20.83
N GLY A 158 7.29 3.63 -21.84
CA GLY A 158 7.93 4.92 -22.07
C GLY A 158 8.75 5.41 -20.89
N ASN A 159 9.00 6.72 -20.85
CA ASN A 159 9.80 7.34 -19.79
C ASN A 159 9.03 7.56 -18.48
N GLN A 160 7.70 7.44 -18.51
CA GLN A 160 6.85 7.66 -17.33
C GLN A 160 7.14 6.66 -16.22
N VAL A 161 7.40 5.39 -16.55
CA VAL A 161 7.72 4.38 -15.54
C VAL A 161 9.03 4.70 -14.82
N LEU A 162 10.03 5.21 -15.56
CA LEU A 162 11.29 5.64 -14.96
C LEU A 162 11.11 6.89 -14.08
N ASP A 163 10.24 7.82 -14.46
CA ASP A 163 9.81 8.97 -13.65
C ASP A 163 9.23 8.50 -12.31
N ASP A 164 8.27 7.57 -12.34
CA ASP A 164 7.61 7.01 -11.17
C ASP A 164 8.61 6.29 -10.24
N MET A 165 9.51 5.47 -10.80
CA MET A 165 10.55 4.80 -10.02
C MET A 165 11.45 5.80 -9.31
N VAL A 166 11.88 6.86 -10.00
CA VAL A 166 12.70 7.93 -9.41
C VAL A 166 11.94 8.67 -8.32
N ARG A 167 10.64 8.94 -8.52
CA ARG A 167 9.78 9.56 -7.50
C ARG A 167 9.71 8.71 -6.24
N VAL A 168 9.49 7.40 -6.39
CA VAL A 168 9.48 6.46 -5.26
C VAL A 168 10.81 6.48 -4.54
N MET A 169 11.95 6.43 -5.26
CA MET A 169 13.27 6.44 -4.64
C MET A 169 13.60 7.75 -3.92
N ARG A 170 13.25 8.92 -4.47
CA ARG A 170 13.45 10.23 -3.81
C ARG A 170 12.54 10.43 -2.59
N THR A 171 11.35 9.84 -2.62
CA THR A 171 10.39 9.89 -1.51
C THR A 171 10.76 8.91 -0.40
N TYR A 172 10.99 7.65 -0.76
CA TYR A 172 11.26 6.56 0.18
C TYR A 172 12.71 6.56 0.69
N ARG A 173 13.65 7.07 -0.09
CA ARG A 173 15.08 7.19 0.28
C ARG A 173 15.70 5.86 0.73
N PRO A 174 15.69 4.82 -0.11
CA PRO A 174 16.24 3.52 0.24
C PRO A 174 17.76 3.58 0.42
N HIS A 175 18.30 2.84 1.38
CA HIS A 175 19.74 2.58 1.50
C HIS A 175 20.17 1.42 0.59
N ILE A 176 19.27 0.44 0.39
CA ILE A 176 19.47 -0.74 -0.44
C ILE A 176 18.30 -0.85 -1.41
N VAL A 177 18.59 -1.13 -2.69
CA VAL A 177 17.59 -1.47 -3.69
C VAL A 177 17.84 -2.91 -4.15
N ILE A 178 16.86 -3.79 -3.91
CA ILE A 178 16.88 -5.17 -4.41
C ILE A 178 16.21 -5.15 -5.79
N ASN A 179 17.00 -5.45 -6.82
CA ASN A 179 16.54 -5.63 -8.17
C ASN A 179 16.18 -7.11 -8.38
N ASN A 180 14.89 -7.45 -8.28
CA ASN A 180 14.42 -8.84 -8.37
C ASN A 180 14.79 -9.52 -9.69
N TRP A 181 14.94 -8.72 -10.75
CA TRP A 181 15.18 -9.21 -12.10
C TRP A 181 16.59 -8.92 -12.60
N GLY A 182 17.48 -8.35 -11.78
CA GLY A 182 18.92 -8.22 -12.03
C GLY A 182 19.30 -8.03 -13.50
N ASP A 183 20.14 -8.95 -13.99
CA ASP A 183 20.55 -9.09 -15.40
C ASP A 183 19.72 -10.16 -16.13
N ALA A 184 18.41 -10.30 -15.83
CA ALA A 184 17.57 -11.26 -16.53
C ALA A 184 17.53 -10.92 -18.04
N HIS A 185 18.04 -11.82 -18.86
CA HIS A 185 18.12 -11.70 -20.32
C HIS A 185 17.13 -12.61 -21.06
N ALA A 186 16.27 -13.32 -20.32
CA ALA A 186 15.33 -14.28 -20.86
C ALA A 186 13.99 -14.22 -20.13
N GLY A 187 12.95 -14.76 -20.76
CA GLY A 187 11.59 -14.77 -20.23
C GLY A 187 10.82 -13.50 -20.59
N HIS A 188 9.82 -13.17 -19.76
CA HIS A 188 8.88 -12.08 -20.02
C HIS A 188 9.59 -10.70 -20.08
N GLY A 189 9.34 -9.92 -21.13
CA GLY A 189 9.95 -8.61 -21.35
C GLY A 189 9.70 -7.58 -20.24
N HIS A 190 8.60 -7.66 -19.48
CA HIS A 190 8.39 -6.83 -18.30
C HIS A 190 9.46 -7.06 -17.23
N HIS A 191 9.86 -8.32 -17.02
CA HIS A 191 10.90 -8.69 -16.06
C HIS A 191 12.25 -8.11 -16.48
N GLN A 192 12.59 -8.31 -17.76
CA GLN A 192 13.84 -7.79 -18.34
C GLN A 192 13.86 -6.25 -18.25
N ALA A 193 12.76 -5.57 -18.58
CA ALA A 193 12.66 -4.12 -18.47
C ALA A 193 12.78 -3.62 -17.03
N ALA A 194 12.15 -4.29 -16.06
CA ALA A 194 12.28 -3.97 -14.64
C ALA A 194 13.75 -4.11 -14.17
N GLY A 195 14.42 -5.18 -14.60
CA GLY A 195 15.84 -5.44 -14.36
C GLY A 195 16.73 -4.31 -14.85
N LEU A 196 16.52 -3.87 -16.10
CA LEU A 196 17.29 -2.80 -16.74
C LEU A 196 16.98 -1.40 -16.19
N LEU A 197 15.72 -1.12 -15.86
CA LEU A 197 15.30 0.20 -15.38
C LEU A 197 15.71 0.46 -13.93
N THR A 198 15.80 -0.57 -13.10
CA THR A 198 16.14 -0.42 -11.67
C THR A 198 17.48 0.32 -11.43
N PRO A 199 18.63 -0.11 -11.99
CA PRO A 199 19.88 0.61 -11.80
C PRO A 199 19.86 2.01 -12.41
N LYS A 200 19.16 2.19 -13.55
CA LYS A 200 18.98 3.50 -14.18
C LYS A 200 18.17 4.46 -13.29
N ALA A 201 17.11 3.96 -12.64
CA ALA A 201 16.31 4.75 -11.71
C ALA A 201 17.11 5.17 -10.48
N VAL A 202 17.96 4.29 -9.93
CA VAL A 202 18.87 4.63 -8.82
C VAL A 202 19.82 5.76 -9.23
N GLN A 203 20.41 5.67 -10.42
CA GLN A 203 21.29 6.72 -10.94
C GLN A 203 20.54 8.05 -11.11
N MET A 204 19.34 8.02 -11.70
CA MET A 204 18.54 9.23 -11.95
C MET A 204 17.95 9.84 -10.68
N ALA A 205 17.69 9.04 -9.65
CA ALA A 205 17.27 9.55 -8.35
C ALA A 205 18.35 10.45 -7.71
N ALA A 206 19.62 10.18 -7.99
CA ALA A 206 20.77 10.95 -7.52
C ALA A 206 21.13 12.16 -8.42
N ASP A 207 20.56 12.24 -9.63
CA ASP A 207 20.89 13.27 -10.61
C ASP A 207 20.05 14.54 -10.42
N GLU A 208 20.70 15.68 -10.23
CA GLU A 208 20.09 17.02 -10.07
C GLU A 208 19.46 17.58 -11.35
N LYS A 209 19.69 16.94 -12.50
CA LYS A 209 19.12 17.33 -13.79
C LYS A 209 17.98 16.40 -14.23
N ALA A 210 17.87 15.21 -13.62
CA ALA A 210 16.84 14.25 -13.96
C ALA A 210 15.49 14.64 -13.32
N PHE A 211 14.42 14.59 -14.13
CA PHE A 211 13.04 14.85 -13.71
C PHE A 211 12.88 16.19 -12.95
N PRO A 212 13.15 17.36 -13.59
CA PRO A 212 13.12 18.66 -12.92
C PRO A 212 11.74 19.05 -12.38
N ALA A 213 10.66 18.47 -12.90
CA ALA A 213 9.32 18.64 -12.32
C ALA A 213 9.26 18.16 -10.87
N GLN A 214 9.79 16.96 -10.58
CA GLN A 214 9.87 16.42 -9.21
C GLN A 214 10.72 17.32 -8.29
N LEU A 215 11.83 17.86 -8.79
CA LEU A 215 12.69 18.76 -8.03
C LEU A 215 11.94 20.05 -7.66
N ARG A 216 11.15 20.60 -8.58
CA ARG A 216 10.28 21.77 -8.32
C ARG A 216 9.16 21.47 -7.33
N GLU A 217 8.70 20.23 -7.26
CA GLU A 217 7.76 19.75 -6.23
C GLU A 217 8.42 19.52 -4.85
N GLY A 218 9.74 19.72 -4.74
CA GLY A 218 10.48 19.60 -3.48
C GLY A 218 11.05 18.20 -3.21
N LEU A 219 10.99 17.27 -4.17
CA LEU A 219 11.65 15.98 -4.04
C LEU A 219 13.16 16.13 -4.25
N ALA A 220 13.91 16.21 -3.16
CA ALA A 220 15.37 16.27 -3.21
C ALA A 220 15.97 14.99 -3.83
N VAL A 221 17.14 15.15 -4.48
CA VAL A 221 17.91 14.01 -5.00
C VAL A 221 18.31 13.03 -3.88
N TRP A 222 18.46 11.76 -4.24
CA TRP A 222 18.81 10.69 -3.31
C TRP A 222 19.76 9.68 -3.96
N GLY A 223 20.81 9.26 -3.25
CA GLY A 223 21.73 8.21 -3.71
C GLY A 223 23.12 8.67 -4.17
N GLY A 224 23.45 9.97 -4.04
CA GLY A 224 24.75 10.54 -4.45
C GLY A 224 25.76 10.72 -3.32
N GLY A 225 27.05 10.79 -3.67
CA GLY A 225 28.15 11.15 -2.76
C GLY A 225 28.33 10.17 -1.59
N LYS A 226 28.23 10.64 -0.34
CA LYS A 226 28.35 9.82 0.88
C LYS A 226 27.10 8.95 1.19
N ARG A 227 26.03 9.09 0.39
CA ARG A 227 24.74 8.38 0.58
C ARG A 227 24.47 7.40 -0.56
N THR A 228 25.50 6.67 -0.98
CA THR A 228 25.39 5.70 -2.09
C THR A 228 24.34 4.65 -1.77
N VAL A 229 23.44 4.42 -2.73
CA VAL A 229 22.46 3.34 -2.68
C VAL A 229 23.15 2.06 -3.15
N LEU A 230 23.09 1.00 -2.34
CA LEU A 230 23.56 -0.33 -2.75
C LEU A 230 22.50 -1.01 -3.62
N ILE A 231 22.89 -1.53 -4.78
CA ILE A 231 22.00 -2.32 -5.65
C ILE A 231 22.37 -3.79 -5.48
N LEU A 232 21.38 -4.63 -5.15
CA LEU A 232 21.52 -6.07 -5.09
C LEU A 232 20.67 -6.70 -6.20
N GLY A 233 21.31 -7.24 -7.23
CA GLY A 233 20.62 -7.97 -8.30
C GLY A 233 20.39 -9.42 -7.90
N LEU A 234 19.15 -9.90 -8.02
CA LEU A 234 18.87 -11.33 -7.88
C LEU A 234 19.10 -12.02 -9.23
N GLU A 235 19.77 -13.16 -9.18
CA GLU A 235 19.99 -13.98 -10.36
C GLU A 235 18.77 -14.84 -10.62
N ARG A 236 17.93 -14.38 -11.55
CA ARG A 236 16.80 -15.15 -12.07
C ARG A 236 17.16 -15.62 -13.48
N GLY A 237 17.25 -16.93 -13.70
CA GLY A 237 17.37 -17.50 -15.06
C GLY A 237 18.78 -17.79 -15.59
N ARG A 238 19.82 -17.88 -14.75
CA ARG A 238 21.01 -18.66 -15.15
C ARG A 238 20.61 -20.14 -15.15
N GLU A 239 20.92 -20.87 -16.23
CA GLU A 239 20.86 -22.34 -16.20
C GLU A 239 21.58 -22.83 -14.94
N LYS A 240 21.04 -23.86 -14.30
CA LYS A 240 21.77 -24.55 -13.23
C LYS A 240 23.17 -24.88 -13.76
N PRO A 241 24.25 -24.63 -13.01
CA PRO A 241 25.54 -25.14 -13.40
C PRO A 241 25.39 -26.66 -13.61
N SER A 242 25.73 -27.10 -14.81
CA SER A 242 25.74 -28.51 -15.24
C SER A 242 26.62 -29.36 -14.35
#